data_AF-A0A4Z0A7N9-F1
#
_entry.id   AF-A0A4Z0A7N9-F1
#
_cell.length_a   1.000
_cell.length_b   1.000
_cell.length_c   1.000
_cell.angle_alpha   90.00
_cell.angle_beta   90.00
_cell.angle_gamma   90.00
#
_symmetry.space_group_name_H-M   'P 1'
#
loop_
_entity.id
_entity.type
_entity.pdbx_description
1 polymer ?
#
loop_
_entity_poly.entity_id
_entity_poly.type
_entity_poly.pdbx_seq_one_letter_code
_entity_poly.pdbx_strand_id
1 'polypeptide(L)'
;MEDYFDCICFGLTCCFLWEVARRHVHKRYEEDAPSSWIGDRVVCAGSFSSADDEFTQFLMGKKGPEWTADGSQNLFSFARQHYTEVLPRLQAIDTLNIRALRYAECRGFGFQDRKNLYAVLCPFNNCQPVVAEAESSGTGVIRNLSKKVYIREDAISWLIFGREWHSAGSIGLAAVVWLRTAWSTDDRMGLRHNPISAHQGPWAGDRLDFVANLEFVKTEVGEDGFPVAWKDESCDIVRDLIKVWERVRKEAEEDEANWAGHAGDAFNTPVNVIVEFMMPGW
;
A
#
# COMPACT_ATOMS: atom_id res chain seq x y z
N MET A 1 17.41 -12.32 -21.43
CA MET A 1 16.57 -12.10 -20.25
C MET A 1 15.30 -11.51 -20.77
N GLU A 2 14.29 -12.38 -20.91
CA GLU A 2 12.99 -12.05 -21.51
C GLU A 2 12.06 -11.44 -20.46
N ASP A 3 12.17 -11.85 -19.20
CA ASP A 3 11.40 -11.29 -18.07
C ASP A 3 12.29 -10.81 -16.90
N TYR A 4 11.69 -10.15 -15.90
CA TYR A 4 12.40 -9.74 -14.67
C TYR A 4 12.94 -10.92 -13.85
N PHE A 5 12.34 -12.10 -13.99
CA PHE A 5 12.73 -13.30 -13.28
C PHE A 5 14.06 -13.86 -13.79
N ASP A 6 14.32 -13.78 -15.09
CA ASP A 6 15.61 -14.06 -15.70
C ASP A 6 16.70 -13.15 -15.13
N CYS A 7 16.38 -11.86 -14.89
CA CYS A 7 17.29 -10.92 -14.26
C CYS A 7 17.62 -11.33 -12.82
N ILE A 8 16.61 -11.72 -12.04
CA ILE A 8 16.84 -12.25 -10.68
C ILE A 8 17.73 -13.50 -10.74
N CYS A 9 17.40 -14.46 -11.61
CA CYS A 9 18.16 -15.71 -11.76
C CYS A 9 19.61 -15.46 -12.18
N PHE A 10 19.84 -14.54 -13.11
CA PHE A 10 21.19 -14.14 -13.54
C PHE A 10 21.97 -13.47 -12.42
N GLY A 11 21.34 -12.52 -11.72
CA GLY A 11 21.97 -11.81 -10.60
C GLY A 11 22.39 -12.73 -9.47
N LEU A 12 21.61 -13.78 -9.20
CA LEU A 12 21.91 -14.73 -8.14
C LEU A 12 23.07 -15.69 -8.45
N THR A 13 23.58 -15.72 -9.69
CA THR A 13 24.75 -16.55 -10.02
C THR A 13 26.06 -16.01 -9.42
N CYS A 14 26.13 -14.72 -9.07
CA CYS A 14 27.31 -14.09 -8.46
C CYS A 14 26.97 -12.70 -7.91
N CYS A 15 27.53 -12.31 -6.76
CA CYS A 15 27.33 -10.98 -6.15
C CYS A 15 27.65 -9.81 -7.08
N PHE A 16 28.64 -9.94 -7.97
CA PHE A 16 28.95 -8.93 -8.97
C PHE A 16 27.82 -8.78 -10.00
N LEU A 17 27.27 -9.90 -10.46
CA LEU A 17 26.16 -9.90 -11.42
C LEU A 17 24.86 -9.45 -10.77
N TRP A 18 24.69 -9.62 -9.47
CA TRP A 18 23.57 -9.08 -8.70
C TRP A 18 23.48 -7.56 -8.82
N GLU A 19 24.60 -6.84 -8.68
CA GLU A 19 24.61 -5.37 -8.81
C GLU A 19 24.20 -4.88 -10.20
N VAL A 20 24.52 -5.66 -11.23
CA VAL A 20 24.08 -5.38 -12.59
C VAL A 20 22.61 -5.76 -12.77
N ALA A 21 22.24 -6.97 -12.36
CA ALA A 21 20.93 -7.54 -12.54
C ALA A 21 19.84 -6.75 -11.82
N ARG A 22 20.06 -6.29 -10.58
CA ARG A 22 19.03 -5.61 -9.78
C ARG A 22 18.48 -4.34 -10.45
N ARG A 23 19.35 -3.60 -11.17
CA ARG A 23 18.94 -2.43 -11.96
C ARG A 23 18.02 -2.81 -13.12
N HIS A 24 18.24 -4.00 -13.68
CA HIS A 24 17.39 -4.56 -14.74
C HIS A 24 16.14 -5.24 -14.20
N VAL A 25 16.17 -5.82 -12.99
CA VAL A 25 15.00 -6.42 -12.33
C VAL A 25 13.91 -5.38 -12.11
N HIS A 26 14.24 -4.20 -11.56
CA HIS A 26 13.26 -3.13 -11.35
C HIS A 26 12.63 -2.69 -12.67
N LYS A 27 13.48 -2.37 -13.66
CA LYS A 27 13.03 -1.94 -14.99
C LYS A 27 12.15 -3.00 -15.66
N ARG A 28 12.55 -4.27 -15.59
CA ARG A 28 11.77 -5.36 -16.18
C ARG A 28 10.50 -5.66 -15.40
N TYR A 29 10.50 -5.50 -14.09
CA TYR A 29 9.29 -5.61 -13.30
C TYR A 29 8.29 -4.52 -13.71
N GLU A 30 8.74 -3.28 -13.96
CA GLU A 30 7.89 -2.21 -14.49
C GLU A 30 7.39 -2.50 -15.92
N GLU A 31 8.25 -3.04 -16.79
CA GLU A 31 7.90 -3.42 -18.17
C GLU A 31 6.93 -4.63 -18.21
N ASP A 32 7.11 -5.60 -17.31
CA ASP A 32 6.38 -6.88 -17.28
C ASP A 32 5.15 -6.84 -16.37
N ALA A 33 5.02 -5.89 -15.44
CA ALA A 33 3.85 -5.76 -14.56
C ALA A 33 2.65 -5.27 -15.39
N PRO A 34 1.72 -6.15 -15.81
CA PRO A 34 0.73 -5.84 -16.84
C PRO A 34 -0.41 -4.91 -16.38
N SER A 35 -0.26 -4.30 -15.20
CA SER A 35 -1.35 -3.63 -14.49
C SER A 35 -0.78 -2.66 -13.45
N SER A 36 0.11 -1.77 -13.88
CA SER A 36 0.54 -0.68 -13.02
C SER A 36 -0.63 0.28 -12.82
N TRP A 37 -1.13 0.41 -11.59
CA TRP A 37 -2.14 1.42 -11.23
C TRP A 37 -1.59 2.85 -11.31
N ILE A 38 -0.29 3.00 -11.57
CA ILE A 38 0.39 4.28 -11.69
C ILE A 38 -0.25 5.11 -12.81
N GLY A 39 -0.74 6.29 -12.44
CA GLY A 39 -1.46 7.19 -13.33
C GLY A 39 -2.97 6.90 -13.44
N ASP A 40 -3.44 5.78 -12.89
CA ASP A 40 -4.85 5.39 -12.89
C ASP A 40 -5.61 5.89 -11.67
N ARG A 41 -6.94 5.85 -11.78
CA ARG A 41 -7.86 6.24 -10.71
C ARG A 41 -7.85 5.19 -9.62
N VAL A 42 -7.52 5.58 -8.40
CA VAL A 42 -7.44 4.66 -7.26
C VAL A 42 -8.57 4.95 -6.28
N VAL A 43 -9.26 3.90 -5.84
CA VAL A 43 -10.25 3.95 -4.77
C VAL A 43 -10.07 2.75 -3.85
N CYS A 44 -10.13 2.98 -2.53
CA CYS A 44 -10.19 1.92 -1.53
C CYS A 44 -11.64 1.78 -1.04
N ALA A 45 -12.41 0.93 -1.73
CA ALA A 45 -13.84 0.78 -1.48
C ALA A 45 -14.14 -0.19 -0.33
N GLY A 46 -14.84 0.27 0.71
CA GLY A 46 -15.30 -0.60 1.79
C GLY A 46 -16.59 -1.36 1.44
N SER A 47 -16.89 -2.41 2.21
CA SER A 47 -18.15 -3.17 2.15
C SER A 47 -19.41 -2.37 2.50
N PHE A 48 -19.24 -1.13 2.95
CA PHE A 48 -20.32 -0.19 3.26
C PHE A 48 -20.47 0.93 2.20
N SER A 49 -19.84 0.77 1.04
CA SER A 49 -20.17 1.60 -0.14
C SER A 49 -21.60 1.30 -0.62
N SER A 50 -22.31 2.30 -1.13
CA SER A 50 -23.67 2.09 -1.67
C SER A 50 -23.61 2.11 -3.19
N ALA A 51 -24.28 1.15 -3.84
CA ALA A 51 -24.44 1.14 -5.30
C ALA A 51 -24.99 2.47 -5.84
N ASP A 52 -25.81 3.14 -5.04
CA ASP A 52 -26.58 4.31 -5.45
C ASP A 52 -25.92 5.62 -5.03
N ASP A 53 -24.76 5.58 -4.38
CA ASP A 53 -24.05 6.80 -4.03
C ASP A 53 -23.50 7.51 -5.29
N GLU A 54 -23.50 8.84 -5.23
CA GLU A 54 -23.11 9.73 -6.35
C GLU A 54 -21.68 9.45 -6.81
N PHE A 55 -20.80 9.07 -5.88
CA PHE A 55 -19.41 8.76 -6.18
C PHE A 55 -19.25 7.47 -6.96
N THR A 56 -20.00 6.43 -6.61
CA THR A 56 -20.03 5.15 -7.33
C THR A 56 -20.56 5.38 -8.75
N GLN A 57 -21.58 6.22 -8.93
CA GLN A 57 -22.05 6.62 -10.25
C GLN A 57 -20.97 7.40 -11.03
N PHE A 58 -20.27 8.32 -10.39
CA PHE A 58 -19.18 9.07 -11.01
C PHE A 58 -18.02 8.15 -11.45
N LEU A 59 -17.61 7.22 -10.60
CA LEU A 59 -16.49 6.31 -10.84
C LEU A 59 -16.80 5.32 -11.97
N MET A 60 -18.01 4.75 -11.95
CA MET A 60 -18.45 3.71 -12.87
C MET A 60 -19.02 4.27 -14.18
N GLY A 61 -19.33 5.57 -14.21
CA GLY A 61 -20.09 6.19 -15.30
C GLY A 61 -21.52 5.65 -15.36
N LYS A 62 -21.89 5.02 -16.48
CA LYS A 62 -23.19 4.34 -16.58
C LYS A 62 -23.05 2.94 -15.99
N LYS A 63 -23.87 2.60 -14.99
CA LYS A 63 -23.98 1.23 -14.47
C LYS A 63 -24.14 0.26 -15.65
N GLY A 64 -23.16 -0.61 -15.85
CA GLY A 64 -23.20 -1.62 -16.89
C GLY A 64 -24.23 -2.71 -16.59
N PRO A 65 -24.57 -3.55 -17.57
CA PRO A 65 -25.51 -4.66 -17.38
C PRO A 65 -25.02 -5.68 -16.34
N GLU A 66 -23.74 -5.65 -15.97
CA GLU A 66 -23.16 -6.51 -14.93
C GLU A 66 -23.57 -6.19 -13.48
N TRP A 67 -24.17 -5.02 -13.20
CA TRP A 67 -24.69 -4.72 -11.86
C TRP A 67 -26.02 -5.41 -11.59
N THR A 68 -26.13 -6.09 -10.45
CA THR A 68 -27.40 -6.68 -10.05
C THR A 68 -28.42 -5.58 -9.75
N ALA A 69 -29.62 -5.71 -10.32
CA ALA A 69 -30.71 -4.75 -10.11
C ALA A 69 -31.29 -4.77 -8.68
N ASP A 70 -30.85 -5.71 -7.84
CA ASP A 70 -31.38 -5.91 -6.49
C ASP A 70 -30.79 -4.97 -5.43
N GLY A 71 -29.82 -4.12 -5.80
CA GLY A 71 -29.19 -3.16 -4.89
C GLY A 71 -28.35 -3.80 -3.79
N SER A 72 -28.13 -5.12 -3.84
CA SER A 72 -27.35 -5.86 -2.84
C SER A 72 -25.84 -5.78 -3.08
N GLN A 73 -25.45 -5.44 -4.31
CA GLN A 73 -24.05 -5.33 -4.71
C GLN A 73 -23.53 -3.93 -4.38
N ASN A 74 -22.48 -3.85 -3.58
CA ASN A 74 -21.69 -2.63 -3.34
C ASN A 74 -20.39 -2.65 -4.14
N LEU A 75 -19.67 -1.52 -4.19
CA LEU A 75 -18.44 -1.37 -4.97
C LEU A 75 -17.38 -2.41 -4.58
N PHE A 76 -17.26 -2.75 -3.29
CA PHE A 76 -16.37 -3.80 -2.81
C PHE A 76 -16.75 -5.18 -3.37
N SER A 77 -18.03 -5.57 -3.27
CA SER A 77 -18.52 -6.86 -3.76
C SER A 77 -18.44 -6.97 -5.29
N PHE A 78 -18.70 -5.86 -6.00
CA PHE A 78 -18.52 -5.77 -7.44
C PHE A 78 -17.05 -5.97 -7.81
N ALA A 79 -16.15 -5.18 -7.20
CA ALA A 79 -14.72 -5.28 -7.48
C ALA A 79 -14.18 -6.68 -7.16
N ARG A 80 -14.62 -7.25 -6.04
CA ARG A 80 -14.30 -8.63 -5.65
C ARG A 80 -14.84 -9.66 -6.64
N GLN A 81 -15.95 -9.44 -7.32
CA GLN A 81 -16.47 -10.41 -8.29
C GLN A 81 -15.77 -10.31 -9.66
N HIS A 82 -15.39 -9.09 -10.08
CA HIS A 82 -14.92 -8.82 -11.43
C HIS A 82 -13.40 -8.72 -11.56
N TYR A 83 -12.69 -8.40 -10.47
CA TYR A 83 -11.24 -8.16 -10.48
C TYR A 83 -10.45 -9.12 -9.57
N THR A 84 -11.07 -10.18 -9.02
CA THR A 84 -10.40 -11.17 -8.15
C THR A 84 -9.45 -12.14 -8.85
N GLU A 85 -9.22 -12.00 -10.17
CA GLU A 85 -8.14 -12.77 -10.82
C GLU A 85 -6.73 -12.29 -10.43
N VAL A 86 -6.59 -11.28 -9.59
CA VAL A 86 -5.33 -11.05 -8.88
C VAL A 86 -5.22 -12.14 -7.82
N LEU A 87 -4.44 -13.19 -8.12
CA LEU A 87 -3.96 -14.18 -7.14
C LEU A 87 -3.75 -13.45 -5.80
N PRO A 88 -4.40 -13.89 -4.70
CA PRO A 88 -4.23 -13.28 -3.39
C PRO A 88 -2.77 -12.92 -3.19
N ARG A 89 -2.42 -11.72 -2.69
CA ARG A 89 -1.01 -11.28 -2.62
C ARG A 89 -0.08 -12.36 -2.06
N LEU A 90 -0.57 -13.12 -1.06
CA LEU A 90 0.08 -14.33 -0.55
C LEU A 90 0.26 -15.42 -1.60
N GLN A 91 -0.76 -15.80 -2.39
CA GLN A 91 -0.61 -16.71 -3.52
C GLN A 91 0.24 -16.16 -4.66
N ALA A 92 0.21 -14.86 -4.98
CA ALA A 92 1.07 -14.27 -6.00
C ALA A 92 2.54 -14.31 -5.56
N ILE A 93 2.81 -13.87 -4.33
CA ILE A 93 4.13 -13.95 -3.67
C ILE A 93 4.54 -15.41 -3.52
N ASP A 94 3.67 -16.31 -3.09
CA ASP A 94 3.96 -17.74 -2.95
C ASP A 94 4.21 -18.37 -4.31
N THR A 95 3.46 -18.03 -5.35
CA THR A 95 3.69 -18.56 -6.69
C THR A 95 5.02 -18.08 -7.25
N LEU A 96 5.37 -16.81 -7.04
CA LEU A 96 6.66 -16.23 -7.44
C LEU A 96 7.82 -16.82 -6.63
N ASN A 97 7.68 -16.90 -5.30
CA ASN A 97 8.64 -17.54 -4.40
C ASN A 97 8.84 -19.00 -4.73
N ILE A 98 7.77 -19.76 -4.94
CA ILE A 98 7.80 -21.19 -5.27
C ILE A 98 8.46 -21.39 -6.63
N ARG A 99 8.14 -20.57 -7.65
CA ARG A 99 8.82 -20.63 -8.94
C ARG A 99 10.31 -20.31 -8.80
N ALA A 100 10.65 -19.25 -8.07
CA ALA A 100 12.04 -18.85 -7.81
C ALA A 100 12.82 -19.94 -7.08
N LEU A 101 12.23 -20.54 -6.04
CA LEU A 101 12.84 -21.61 -5.24
C LEU A 101 12.99 -22.90 -6.04
N ARG A 102 11.97 -23.34 -6.78
CA ARG A 102 12.07 -24.53 -7.64
C ARG A 102 13.12 -24.36 -8.71
N TYR A 103 13.21 -23.18 -9.32
CA TYR A 103 14.22 -22.91 -10.34
C TYR A 103 15.63 -22.86 -9.74
N ALA A 104 15.80 -22.22 -8.57
CA ALA A 104 17.04 -22.21 -7.81
C ALA A 104 17.49 -23.64 -7.43
N GLU A 105 16.55 -24.50 -7.03
CA GLU A 105 16.78 -25.93 -6.75
C GLU A 105 17.25 -26.69 -7.99
N CYS A 106 16.58 -26.53 -9.13
CA CYS A 106 17.00 -27.11 -10.41
C CYS A 106 18.40 -26.67 -10.85
N ARG A 107 18.87 -25.51 -10.38
CA ARG A 107 20.20 -24.94 -10.70
C ARG A 107 21.25 -25.19 -9.62
N GLY A 108 20.91 -25.94 -8.56
CA GLY A 108 21.86 -26.33 -7.51
C GLY A 108 22.19 -25.22 -6.51
N PHE A 109 21.33 -24.22 -6.35
CA PHE A 109 21.55 -23.12 -5.42
C PHE A 109 21.61 -23.62 -3.97
N GLY A 110 22.60 -23.13 -3.23
CA GLY A 110 22.84 -23.49 -1.84
C GLY A 110 21.91 -22.78 -0.87
N PHE A 111 22.03 -23.12 0.41
CA PHE A 111 21.25 -22.51 1.49
C PHE A 111 21.38 -20.98 1.55
N GLN A 112 22.59 -20.45 1.31
CA GLN A 112 22.85 -19.02 1.37
C GLN A 112 22.20 -18.24 0.22
N ASP A 113 22.16 -18.81 -0.99
CA ASP A 113 21.55 -18.18 -2.16
C ASP A 113 20.03 -18.07 -2.01
N ARG A 114 19.40 -19.10 -1.41
CA ARG A 114 17.97 -19.07 -1.06
C ARG A 114 17.65 -17.99 -0.04
N LYS A 115 18.52 -17.79 0.95
CA LYS A 115 18.35 -16.72 1.96
C LYS A 115 18.39 -15.33 1.31
N ASN A 116 19.31 -15.12 0.37
CA ASN A 116 19.40 -13.88 -0.39
C ASN A 116 18.16 -13.67 -1.29
N LEU A 117 17.71 -14.72 -1.98
CA LEU A 117 16.49 -14.71 -2.78
C LEU A 117 15.25 -14.36 -1.93
N TYR A 118 15.10 -14.94 -0.73
CA TYR A 118 14.03 -14.60 0.19
C TYR A 118 14.08 -13.14 0.66
N ALA A 119 15.27 -12.59 0.90
CA ALA A 119 15.42 -11.17 1.26
C ALA A 119 14.97 -10.22 0.14
N VAL A 120 15.03 -10.68 -1.11
CA VAL A 120 14.59 -9.91 -2.30
C VAL A 120 13.09 -10.08 -2.54
N LEU A 121 12.57 -11.31 -2.44
CA LEU A 121 11.17 -11.60 -2.78
C LEU A 121 10.19 -11.38 -1.62
N CYS A 122 10.65 -11.43 -0.36
CA CYS A 122 9.84 -11.28 0.84
C CYS A 122 10.45 -10.25 1.82
N PRO A 123 10.10 -8.95 1.71
CA PRO A 123 10.59 -7.93 2.64
C PRO A 123 10.06 -8.08 4.09
N PHE A 124 9.17 -9.05 4.37
CA PHE A 124 8.55 -9.25 5.69
C PHE A 124 9.42 -10.00 6.70
N ASN A 125 10.49 -10.66 6.25
CA ASN A 125 11.48 -11.21 7.17
C ASN A 125 12.53 -10.14 7.42
N ASN A 126 12.88 -9.88 8.69
CA ASN A 126 13.89 -8.93 9.19
C ASN A 126 15.32 -9.07 8.58
N CYS A 127 15.49 -9.79 7.47
CA CYS A 127 16.65 -9.71 6.60
C CYS A 127 16.57 -8.40 5.81
N GLN A 128 17.05 -7.31 6.42
CA GLN A 128 17.34 -6.10 5.66
C GLN A 128 18.29 -6.47 4.51
N PRO A 129 17.90 -6.28 3.22
CA PRO A 129 18.85 -6.40 2.13
C PRO A 129 20.00 -5.44 2.42
N VAL A 130 21.26 -5.86 2.31
CA VAL A 130 22.44 -5.07 2.73
C VAL A 130 22.29 -3.61 2.22
N VAL A 131 21.96 -2.71 3.16
CA VAL A 131 21.14 -1.49 2.97
C VAL A 131 21.92 -0.31 2.41
N ALA A 132 23.24 -0.40 2.31
CA ALA A 132 24.10 0.76 2.02
C ALA A 132 23.81 1.44 0.66
N GLU A 133 23.13 0.78 -0.28
CA GLU A 133 22.70 1.40 -1.54
C GLU A 133 21.16 1.49 -1.70
N ALA A 134 20.36 0.84 -0.85
CA ALA A 134 18.92 1.15 -0.74
C ALA A 134 18.70 2.52 -0.09
N GLU A 135 19.68 2.99 0.68
CA GLU A 135 19.78 4.37 1.16
C GLU A 135 19.94 5.40 0.02
N SER A 136 20.28 4.96 -1.20
CA SER A 136 20.55 5.86 -2.34
C SER A 136 19.39 6.10 -3.28
N SER A 137 18.28 5.34 -3.19
CA SER A 137 17.11 5.54 -4.07
C SER A 137 16.30 6.81 -3.76
N GLY A 138 16.73 7.58 -2.74
CA GLY A 138 16.01 8.75 -2.27
C GLY A 138 14.69 8.37 -1.59
N THR A 139 14.16 9.28 -0.79
CA THR A 139 12.80 9.15 -0.26
C THR A 139 11.80 9.17 -1.41
N GLY A 140 10.69 8.46 -1.26
CA GLY A 140 9.60 8.46 -2.23
C GLY A 140 8.75 9.72 -2.18
N VAL A 141 8.09 10.03 -3.30
CA VAL A 141 7.03 11.04 -3.37
C VAL A 141 5.80 10.40 -4.01
N ILE A 142 4.67 10.45 -3.30
CA ILE A 142 3.37 10.16 -3.91
C ILE A 142 2.77 11.45 -4.44
N ARG A 143 2.25 11.42 -5.67
CA ARG A 143 1.58 12.56 -6.28
C ARG A 143 0.14 12.21 -6.59
N ASN A 144 -0.74 13.19 -6.35
CA ASN A 144 -2.09 13.18 -6.88
C ASN A 144 -2.12 14.05 -8.13
N LEU A 145 -2.18 13.39 -9.28
CA LEU A 145 -2.16 14.00 -10.60
C LEU A 145 -3.43 14.81 -10.88
N SER A 146 -4.59 14.37 -10.35
CA SER A 146 -5.87 15.08 -10.50
C SER A 146 -5.83 16.46 -9.85
N LYS A 147 -5.16 16.57 -8.70
CA LYS A 147 -5.20 17.77 -7.85
C LYS A 147 -3.90 18.57 -7.84
N LYS A 148 -2.84 18.05 -8.48
CA LYS A 148 -1.49 18.64 -8.49
C LYS A 148 -0.95 18.89 -7.08
N VAL A 149 -1.14 17.90 -6.21
CA VAL A 149 -0.60 17.88 -4.84
C VAL A 149 0.34 16.69 -4.66
N TYR A 150 1.31 16.80 -3.75
CA TYR A 150 2.27 15.73 -3.47
C TYR A 150 2.55 15.58 -1.98
N ILE A 151 3.03 14.39 -1.60
CA ILE A 151 3.43 14.06 -0.23
C ILE A 151 4.78 13.36 -0.28
N ARG A 152 5.69 13.80 0.59
CA ARG A 152 7.03 13.25 0.69
C ARG A 152 7.10 12.18 1.78
N GLU A 153 7.77 11.08 1.48
CA GLU A 153 7.97 9.97 2.40
C GLU A 153 8.84 10.36 3.59
N ASP A 154 9.82 11.25 3.40
CA ASP A 154 10.68 11.74 4.48
C ASP A 154 9.86 12.40 5.58
N ALA A 155 8.90 13.26 5.22
CA ALA A 155 8.01 13.95 6.15
C ALA A 155 7.17 12.97 6.99
N ILE A 156 6.79 11.83 6.42
CA ILE A 156 6.09 10.75 7.14
C ILE A 156 7.07 9.98 8.02
N SER A 157 8.26 9.68 7.52
CA SER A 157 9.29 8.94 8.25
C SER A 157 9.71 9.66 9.52
N TRP A 158 9.88 10.98 9.47
CA TRP A 158 10.14 11.83 10.63
C TRP A 158 9.11 11.65 11.76
N LEU A 159 7.85 11.35 11.41
CA LEU A 159 6.80 11.10 12.40
C LEU A 159 7.02 9.80 13.18
N ILE A 160 7.47 8.76 12.48
CA ILE A 160 7.73 7.42 13.03
C ILE A 160 8.95 7.47 13.96
N PHE A 161 10.00 8.19 13.58
CA PHE A 161 11.23 8.26 14.37
C PHE A 161 11.09 9.05 15.68
N GLY A 162 10.11 9.95 15.78
CA GLY A 162 9.89 10.81 16.96
C GLY A 162 9.00 10.21 18.05
N ARG A 163 8.42 9.02 17.84
CA ARG A 163 7.43 8.43 18.76
C ARG A 163 7.66 6.92 18.90
N GLU A 164 7.27 6.34 20.04
CA GLU A 164 7.36 4.89 20.31
C GLU A 164 6.36 4.10 19.43
N TRP A 165 6.60 4.03 18.12
CA TRP A 165 5.72 3.43 17.12
C TRP A 165 6.13 2.01 16.73
N HIS A 166 7.05 1.40 17.49
CA HIS A 166 7.76 0.19 17.10
C HIS A 166 6.92 -1.10 17.05
N SER A 167 5.71 -1.10 17.59
CA SER A 167 4.89 -2.32 17.71
C SER A 167 3.72 -2.44 16.72
N ALA A 168 3.42 -1.41 15.93
CA ALA A 168 2.13 -1.31 15.24
C ALA A 168 2.15 -1.45 13.70
N GLY A 169 3.22 -1.98 13.14
CA GLY A 169 3.43 -2.01 11.69
C GLY A 169 3.93 -0.67 11.15
N SER A 170 4.57 -0.71 9.97
CA SER A 170 5.19 0.46 9.36
C SER A 170 4.13 1.41 8.78
N ILE A 171 3.93 2.58 9.39
CA ILE A 171 3.13 3.67 8.79
C ILE A 171 3.96 4.29 7.66
N GLY A 172 3.57 4.07 6.41
CA GLY A 172 4.26 4.61 5.23
C GLY A 172 3.31 5.28 4.25
N LEU A 173 3.77 5.49 3.02
CA LEU A 173 2.93 6.05 1.95
C LEU A 173 1.70 5.19 1.63
N ALA A 174 1.76 3.87 1.88
CA ALA A 174 0.58 3.01 1.76
C ALA A 174 -0.56 3.43 2.72
N ALA A 175 -0.24 3.85 3.95
CA ALA A 175 -1.24 4.35 4.90
C ALA A 175 -1.86 5.67 4.41
N VAL A 176 -1.06 6.51 3.73
CA VAL A 176 -1.55 7.73 3.08
C VAL A 176 -2.49 7.40 1.93
N VAL A 177 -2.12 6.48 1.03
CA VAL A 177 -3.00 6.03 -0.06
C VAL A 177 -4.31 5.55 0.50
N TRP A 178 -4.27 4.64 1.48
CA TRP A 178 -5.47 4.09 2.11
C TRP A 178 -6.34 5.21 2.69
N LEU A 179 -5.75 6.08 3.51
CA LEU A 179 -6.48 7.15 4.19
C LEU A 179 -7.11 8.14 3.21
N ARG A 180 -6.40 8.47 2.13
CA ARG A 180 -6.84 9.49 1.18
C ARG A 180 -7.73 8.94 0.09
N THR A 181 -7.70 7.64 -0.20
CA THR A 181 -8.50 7.03 -1.27
C THR A 181 -9.67 6.19 -0.77
N ALA A 182 -9.79 6.00 0.55
CA ALA A 182 -10.90 5.29 1.16
C ALA A 182 -12.25 5.90 0.80
N TRP A 183 -13.20 5.04 0.47
CA TRP A 183 -14.58 5.42 0.19
C TRP A 183 -15.59 4.46 0.86
N SER A 184 -16.53 5.05 1.59
CA SER A 184 -17.64 4.41 2.27
C SER A 184 -18.75 5.43 2.50
N THR A 185 -20.00 4.97 2.43
CA THR A 185 -21.16 5.78 2.81
C THR A 185 -21.44 5.74 4.30
N ASP A 186 -20.85 4.77 5.00
CA ASP A 186 -20.90 4.64 6.45
C ASP A 186 -19.62 5.22 7.07
N ASP A 187 -19.78 6.07 8.08
CA ASP A 187 -18.69 6.71 8.81
C ASP A 187 -18.01 5.75 9.81
N ARG A 188 -18.61 4.59 10.08
CA ARG A 188 -18.11 3.51 10.95
C ARG A 188 -17.02 2.65 10.28
N MET A 189 -16.01 3.29 9.69
CA MET A 189 -14.84 2.65 9.07
C MET A 189 -13.88 2.04 10.11
N GLY A 190 -14.35 1.10 10.92
CA GLY A 190 -13.55 0.44 11.95
C GLY A 190 -13.10 1.34 13.12
N LEU A 191 -13.20 2.66 13.00
CA LEU A 191 -12.85 3.63 14.04
C LEU A 191 -14.13 4.22 14.64
N ARG A 192 -14.34 4.07 15.95
CA ARG A 192 -15.45 4.75 16.63
C ARG A 192 -15.08 6.23 16.71
N HIS A 193 -15.98 7.14 16.34
CA HIS A 193 -15.71 8.59 16.36
C HIS A 193 -14.46 8.97 15.54
N ASN A 194 -14.52 8.73 14.23
CA ASN A 194 -13.43 9.01 13.32
C ASN A 194 -13.01 10.50 13.39
N PRO A 195 -11.76 10.83 13.80
CA PRO A 195 -11.34 12.21 14.02
C PRO A 195 -11.16 13.00 12.72
N ILE A 196 -11.18 12.29 11.60
CA ILE A 196 -11.16 12.83 10.24
C ILE A 196 -12.22 12.07 9.43
N SER A 197 -12.76 12.64 8.36
CA SER A 197 -13.70 11.93 7.49
C SER A 197 -12.98 10.88 6.62
N ALA A 198 -12.23 9.94 7.23
CA ALA A 198 -11.41 8.96 6.51
C ALA A 198 -12.24 8.03 5.61
N HIS A 199 -13.53 7.87 5.92
CA HIS A 199 -14.47 7.10 5.12
C HIS A 199 -14.75 7.72 3.75
N GLN A 200 -14.49 9.02 3.58
CA GLN A 200 -14.61 9.74 2.31
C GLN A 200 -13.30 10.48 2.05
N GLY A 201 -12.25 9.68 1.86
CA GLY A 201 -10.92 10.14 1.56
C GLY A 201 -10.95 11.12 0.37
N PRO A 202 -10.33 12.30 0.48
CA PRO A 202 -10.48 13.34 -0.53
C PRO A 202 -9.80 13.01 -1.86
N TRP A 203 -9.02 11.93 -1.95
CA TRP A 203 -8.37 11.44 -3.17
C TRP A 203 -9.05 10.17 -3.71
N ALA A 204 -10.21 9.78 -3.19
CA ALA A 204 -10.96 8.64 -3.73
C ALA A 204 -11.27 8.90 -5.21
N GLY A 205 -10.90 7.96 -6.08
CA GLY A 205 -11.10 8.05 -7.53
C GLY A 205 -10.14 9.00 -8.27
N ASP A 206 -9.13 9.57 -7.59
CA ASP A 206 -8.10 10.41 -8.20
C ASP A 206 -6.98 9.58 -8.84
N ARG A 207 -6.29 10.20 -9.80
CA ARG A 207 -5.13 9.63 -10.46
C ARG A 207 -3.89 9.80 -9.59
N LEU A 208 -3.23 8.71 -9.25
CA LEU A 208 -2.07 8.72 -8.35
C LEU A 208 -0.85 8.12 -9.05
N ASP A 209 0.33 8.63 -8.73
CA ASP A 209 1.59 7.96 -9.07
C ASP A 209 2.61 8.06 -7.94
N PHE A 210 3.73 7.36 -8.15
CA PHE A 210 4.87 7.36 -7.27
C PHE A 210 6.13 7.68 -8.06
N VAL A 211 6.98 8.55 -7.52
CA VAL A 211 8.26 8.92 -8.12
C VAL A 211 9.34 9.02 -7.05
N ALA A 212 10.59 8.81 -7.44
CA ALA A 212 11.72 9.10 -6.56
C ALA A 212 11.80 10.62 -6.30
N ASN A 213 12.11 11.03 -5.07
CA ASN A 213 12.22 12.45 -4.73
C ASN A 213 13.29 13.19 -5.56
N LEU A 214 14.33 12.49 -6.03
CA LEU A 214 15.36 13.04 -6.92
C LEU A 214 14.83 13.38 -8.32
N GLU A 215 13.80 12.66 -8.78
CA GLU A 215 13.17 12.85 -10.09
C GLU A 215 11.98 13.80 -10.02
N PHE A 216 11.49 14.08 -8.80
CA PHE A 216 10.34 14.93 -8.59
C PHE A 216 10.66 16.41 -8.86
N VAL A 217 9.90 17.03 -9.75
CA VAL A 217 9.98 18.46 -10.05
C VAL A 217 8.77 19.18 -9.46
N LYS A 218 9.02 20.25 -8.70
CA LYS A 218 7.94 21.03 -8.04
C LYS A 218 7.07 21.85 -8.99
N THR A 219 7.50 21.98 -10.24
CA THR A 219 6.76 22.68 -11.30
C THR A 219 6.89 21.86 -12.57
N GLU A 220 5.77 21.64 -13.24
CA GLU A 220 5.71 20.96 -14.53
C GLU A 220 5.02 21.83 -15.58
N VAL A 221 5.14 21.45 -16.84
CA VAL A 221 4.41 22.13 -17.93
C VAL A 221 3.06 21.43 -18.08
N GLY A 222 1.98 22.19 -17.93
CA GLY A 222 0.61 21.72 -18.11
C GLY A 222 0.29 21.43 -19.59
N GLU A 223 -0.88 20.82 -19.82
CA GLU A 223 -1.37 20.52 -21.17
C GLU A 223 -1.58 21.79 -22.02
N ASP A 224 -1.80 22.91 -21.37
CA ASP A 224 -1.94 24.24 -21.96
C ASP A 224 -0.59 24.94 -22.24
N GLY A 225 0.53 24.28 -21.92
CA GLY A 225 1.88 24.81 -22.06
C GLY A 225 2.30 25.78 -20.95
N PHE A 226 1.46 26.00 -19.93
CA PHE A 226 1.77 26.89 -18.81
C PHE A 226 2.37 26.12 -17.62
N PRO A 227 3.24 26.75 -16.81
CA PRO A 227 3.80 26.10 -15.64
C PRO A 227 2.73 25.86 -14.57
N VAL A 228 2.62 24.61 -14.12
CA VAL A 228 1.73 24.17 -13.03
C VAL A 228 2.60 23.82 -11.82
N ALA A 229 2.40 24.55 -10.72
CA ALA A 229 3.12 24.33 -9.48
C ALA A 229 2.43 23.25 -8.63
N TRP A 230 3.21 22.30 -8.15
CA TRP A 230 2.77 21.25 -7.23
C TRP A 230 2.67 21.78 -5.80
N LYS A 231 1.57 21.51 -5.12
CA LYS A 231 1.39 21.87 -3.70
C LYS A 231 1.83 20.73 -2.78
N ASP A 232 2.72 21.03 -1.83
CA ASP A 232 3.14 20.09 -0.79
C ASP A 232 2.03 19.96 0.26
N GLU A 233 1.45 18.78 0.44
CA GLU A 233 0.46 18.47 1.48
C GLU A 233 1.02 17.62 2.63
N SER A 234 2.35 17.39 2.66
CA SER A 234 2.96 16.47 3.62
C SER A 234 2.63 16.80 5.07
N CYS A 235 2.67 18.08 5.46
CA CYS A 235 2.38 18.50 6.84
C CYS A 235 0.93 18.27 7.26
N ASP A 236 -0.02 18.49 6.35
CA ASP A 236 -1.45 18.30 6.66
C ASP A 236 -1.77 16.82 6.81
N ILE A 237 -1.18 15.99 5.97
CA ILE A 237 -1.34 14.53 5.99
C ILE A 237 -0.71 13.93 7.24
N VAL A 238 0.49 14.39 7.61
CA VAL A 238 1.12 13.99 8.88
C VAL A 238 0.20 14.30 10.06
N ARG A 239 -0.45 15.47 10.07
CA ARG A 239 -1.41 15.84 11.11
C ARG A 239 -2.62 14.90 11.15
N ASP A 240 -3.15 14.53 9.99
CA ASP A 240 -4.29 13.61 9.88
C ASP A 240 -3.91 12.19 10.32
N LEU A 241 -2.74 11.70 9.93
CA LEU A 241 -2.20 10.41 10.40
C LEU A 241 -2.02 10.38 11.91
N ILE A 242 -1.51 11.45 12.53
CA ILE A 242 -1.40 11.57 13.99
C ILE A 242 -2.77 11.43 14.65
N LYS A 243 -3.79 12.14 14.15
CA LYS A 243 -5.13 12.08 14.74
C LYS A 243 -5.73 10.67 14.69
N VAL A 244 -5.63 10.01 13.54
CA VAL A 244 -6.11 8.63 13.38
C VAL A 244 -5.37 7.71 14.33
N TRP A 245 -4.05 7.82 14.37
CA TRP A 245 -3.22 6.99 15.23
C TRP A 245 -3.53 7.17 16.72
N GLU A 246 -3.60 8.41 17.18
CA GLU A 246 -3.95 8.72 18.57
C GLU A 246 -5.33 8.19 18.94
N ARG A 247 -6.27 8.16 17.98
CA ARG A 247 -7.59 7.55 18.18
C ARG A 247 -7.50 6.03 18.27
N VAL A 248 -6.86 5.36 17.31
CA VAL A 248 -6.66 3.89 17.32
C VAL A 248 -6.04 3.44 18.63
N ARG A 249 -4.98 4.13 19.08
CA ARG A 249 -4.31 3.83 20.34
C ARG A 249 -5.26 3.95 21.53
N LYS A 250 -6.04 5.04 21.59
CA LYS A 250 -7.00 5.24 22.68
C LYS A 250 -8.09 4.16 22.70
N GLU A 251 -8.58 3.74 21.54
CA GLU A 251 -9.55 2.63 21.46
C GLU A 251 -8.95 1.31 21.92
N ALA A 252 -7.69 1.02 21.56
CA ALA A 252 -6.99 -0.16 22.06
C ALA A 252 -6.84 -0.13 23.59
N GLU A 253 -6.50 1.02 24.18
CA GLU A 253 -6.42 1.20 25.64
C GLU A 253 -7.80 1.04 26.30
N GLU A 254 -8.86 1.59 25.70
CA GLU A 254 -10.25 1.46 26.18
C GLU A 254 -10.73 -0.01 26.13
N ASP A 255 -10.43 -0.72 25.04
CA ASP A 255 -10.77 -2.13 24.86
C ASP A 255 -9.99 -3.05 25.78
N GLU A 256 -8.69 -2.77 26.01
CA GLU A 256 -7.87 -3.50 26.99
C GLU A 256 -8.37 -3.28 28.42
N ALA A 257 -8.73 -2.05 28.78
CA ALA A 257 -9.32 -1.74 30.09
C ALA A 257 -10.69 -2.42 30.28
N ASN A 258 -11.53 -2.40 29.25
CA ASN A 258 -12.81 -3.11 29.26
C ASN A 258 -12.58 -4.62 29.42
N TRP A 259 -11.65 -5.20 28.65
CA TRP A 259 -11.31 -6.61 28.76
C TRP A 259 -10.78 -6.97 30.15
N ALA A 260 -9.84 -6.19 30.69
CA ALA A 260 -9.29 -6.41 32.04
C ALA A 260 -10.38 -6.32 33.14
N GLY A 261 -11.39 -5.46 32.95
CA GLY A 261 -12.56 -5.39 33.83
C GLY A 261 -13.48 -6.62 33.77
N HIS A 262 -13.45 -7.38 32.67
CA HIS A 262 -14.23 -8.61 32.48
C HIS A 262 -13.39 -9.89 32.69
N ALA A 263 -12.07 -9.81 32.57
CA ALA A 263 -11.11 -10.92 32.68
C ALA A 263 -10.81 -11.36 34.13
N GLY A 264 -11.72 -11.06 35.07
CA GLY A 264 -11.77 -11.74 36.37
C GLY A 264 -11.94 -13.26 36.25
N ASP A 265 -12.32 -13.76 35.07
CA ASP A 265 -12.30 -15.18 34.71
C ASP A 265 -11.66 -15.35 33.31
N ALA A 266 -10.59 -16.17 33.26
CA ALA A 266 -9.91 -16.72 32.07
C ALA A 266 -8.78 -15.90 31.36
N PHE A 267 -7.55 -16.37 31.62
CA PHE A 267 -6.31 -16.44 30.82
C PHE A 267 -6.00 -15.46 29.65
N ASN A 268 -4.79 -14.88 29.76
CA ASN A 268 -3.94 -14.16 28.79
C ASN A 268 -4.04 -14.58 27.30
N THR A 269 -4.04 -13.61 26.37
CA THR A 269 -2.87 -13.15 25.57
C THR A 269 -3.20 -11.84 24.78
N PRO A 270 -2.27 -10.86 24.61
CA PRO A 270 -2.55 -9.53 24.00
C PRO A 270 -1.84 -9.25 22.64
N VAL A 271 -2.15 -8.08 22.04
CA VAL A 271 -1.36 -7.28 21.04
C VAL A 271 -1.66 -7.38 19.51
N ASN A 272 -2.60 -8.18 19.01
CA ASN A 272 -2.87 -8.21 17.54
C ASN A 272 -3.84 -7.13 16.99
N VAL A 273 -4.44 -6.30 17.85
CA VAL A 273 -5.60 -5.46 17.49
C VAL A 273 -5.25 -4.29 16.56
N ILE A 274 -4.04 -3.73 16.65
CA ILE A 274 -3.74 -2.46 15.96
C ILE A 274 -3.54 -2.64 14.44
N VAL A 275 -2.91 -3.74 14.02
CA VAL A 275 -2.74 -4.05 12.59
C VAL A 275 -4.06 -4.51 11.96
N GLU A 276 -4.88 -5.22 12.73
CA GLU A 276 -6.19 -5.71 12.28
C GLU A 276 -7.23 -4.59 12.13
N PHE A 277 -7.13 -3.49 12.91
CA PHE A 277 -7.99 -2.32 12.73
C PHE A 277 -7.61 -1.44 11.54
N MET A 278 -6.33 -1.39 11.16
CA MET A 278 -5.89 -0.67 9.95
C MET A 278 -6.02 -1.50 8.67
N MET A 279 -6.08 -2.83 8.79
CA MET A 279 -6.28 -3.76 7.67
C MET A 279 -7.21 -4.91 8.07
N PRO A 280 -8.51 -4.66 8.35
CA PRO A 280 -9.42 -5.74 8.70
C PRO A 280 -9.69 -6.57 7.44
N GLY A 281 -9.21 -7.82 7.45
CA GLY A 281 -9.61 -8.90 6.53
C GLY A 281 -9.92 -8.49 5.10
N TRP A 282 -8.88 -8.14 4.35
CA TRP A 282 -8.88 -8.14 2.88
C TRP A 282 -8.35 -9.48 2.37
#